data_AF-A0A9D2CWJ5-F1
#
_entry.id   AF-A0A9D2CWJ5-F1
#
_cell.length_a   1.000
_cell.length_b   1.000
_cell.length_c   1.000
_cell.angle_alpha   90.00
_cell.angle_beta   90.00
_cell.angle_gamma   90.00
#
_symmetry.space_group_name_H-M   'P 1'
#
loop_
_entity.id
_entity.type
_entity.pdbx_description
1 polymer ?
#
loop_
_entity_poly.entity_id
_entity_poly.type
_entity_poly.pdbx_seq_one_letter_code
_entity_poly.pdbx_strand_id
1 'polypeptide(L)'
;MNCKITYTPDFARALKKLSKRYRSMKQDYAQLLEDLHQNPFLGTELGHRLRKVRLAITSKGKGKSGGARVITYTVIFAQADTEVKLITIYDKSERDNISDAELLEILRRNGIEV
;
A
#
# COMPACT_ATOMS: atom_id res chain seq x y z
N MET A 1 5.18 -20.29 2.44
CA MET A 1 4.25 -19.26 2.97
C MET A 1 3.51 -18.72 1.77
N ASN A 2 2.20 -18.91 1.69
CA ASN A 2 1.42 -18.41 0.57
C ASN A 2 1.03 -16.97 0.90
N CYS A 3 1.48 -16.00 0.10
CA CYS A 3 1.09 -14.60 0.25
C CYS A 3 0.15 -14.24 -0.89
N LYS A 4 -1.13 -14.05 -0.58
CA LYS A 4 -2.11 -13.55 -1.53
C LYS A 4 -2.15 -12.03 -1.44
N ILE A 5 -1.92 -11.34 -2.55
CA ILE A 5 -2.05 -9.88 -2.60
C ILE A 5 -3.36 -9.51 -3.29
N THR A 6 -4.21 -8.76 -2.60
CA THR A 6 -5.45 -8.17 -3.15
C THR A 6 -5.42 -6.65 -3.02
N TYR A 7 -6.34 -5.95 -3.67
CA TYR A 7 -6.42 -4.49 -3.58
C TYR A 7 -7.85 -4.00 -3.57
N THR A 8 -8.05 -2.84 -2.96
CA THR A 8 -9.33 -2.13 -2.94
C THR A 8 -9.58 -1.36 -4.25
N PRO A 9 -10.84 -1.02 -4.56
CA PRO A 9 -11.15 -0.08 -5.64
C PRO A 9 -10.47 1.29 -5.45
N ASP A 10 -10.33 1.77 -4.22
CA ASP A 10 -9.63 3.02 -3.91
C ASP A 10 -8.14 2.96 -4.28
N PHE A 11 -7.47 1.87 -3.91
CA PHE A 11 -6.09 1.63 -4.31
C PHE A 11 -5.95 1.59 -5.83
N ALA A 12 -6.82 0.86 -6.53
CA ALA A 12 -6.77 0.75 -7.99
C ALA A 12 -6.95 2.12 -8.67
N ARG A 13 -7.90 2.94 -8.19
CA ARG A 13 -8.13 4.31 -8.69
C ARG A 13 -6.91 5.19 -8.46
N ALA A 14 -6.33 5.16 -7.25
CA ALA A 14 -5.15 5.96 -6.92
C ALA A 14 -3.90 5.53 -7.70
N LEU A 15 -3.64 4.22 -7.79
CA LEU A 15 -2.54 3.66 -8.57
C LEU A 15 -2.66 4.03 -10.06
N LYS A 16 -3.87 4.02 -10.63
CA LYS A 16 -4.11 4.47 -12.02
C LYS A 16 -3.74 5.93 -12.22
N LYS A 17 -4.06 6.82 -11.27
CA LYS A 17 -3.66 8.24 -11.33
C LYS A 17 -2.14 8.38 -11.28
N LEU A 18 -1.47 7.71 -10.32
CA LEU A 18 -0.02 7.73 -10.20
C LEU A 18 0.67 7.14 -11.44
N SER A 19 0.11 6.09 -12.04
CA SER A 19 0.65 5.46 -13.25
C SER A 19 0.58 6.33 -14.49
N LYS A 20 -0.39 7.25 -14.56
CA LYS A 20 -0.42 8.28 -15.61
C LYS A 20 0.60 9.37 -15.36
N ARG A 21 0.89 9.68 -14.10
CA ARG A 21 1.80 10.77 -13.70
C ARG A 21 3.28 10.36 -13.75
N TYR A 22 3.59 9.14 -13.36
CA TYR A 22 4.96 8.66 -13.19
C TYR A 22 5.25 7.46 -14.08
N ARG A 23 6.17 7.64 -15.03
CA ARG A 23 6.51 6.61 -16.03
C ARG A 23 7.00 5.30 -15.44
N SER A 24 7.64 5.33 -14.26
CA SER A 24 8.17 4.15 -13.58
C SER A 24 7.15 3.42 -12.71
N MET A 25 5.95 3.97 -12.52
CA MET A 25 5.01 3.48 -11.50
C MET A 25 4.63 2.01 -11.71
N LYS A 26 4.57 1.55 -12.97
CA LYS A 26 4.29 0.15 -13.28
C LYS A 26 5.39 -0.78 -12.76
N GLN A 27 6.66 -0.44 -13.01
CA GLN A 27 7.80 -1.20 -12.50
C GLN A 27 7.91 -1.09 -10.97
N ASP A 28 7.74 0.12 -10.42
CA ASP A 28 7.79 0.36 -8.98
C ASP A 28 6.70 -0.47 -8.25
N TYR A 29 5.50 -0.56 -8.83
CA TYR A 29 4.42 -1.39 -8.30
C TYR A 29 4.72 -2.90 -8.41
N ALA A 30 5.29 -3.37 -9.52
CA ALA A 30 5.69 -4.76 -9.67
C ALA A 30 6.73 -5.16 -8.60
N GLN A 31 7.71 -4.28 -8.33
CA GLN A 31 8.70 -4.52 -7.27
C GLN A 31 8.04 -4.55 -5.88
N LEU A 32 7.08 -3.66 -5.61
CA LEU A 32 6.32 -3.69 -4.36
C LEU A 32 5.60 -5.03 -4.16
N LEU A 33 5.02 -5.60 -5.23
CA LEU A 33 4.37 -6.90 -5.14
C LEU A 33 5.38 -7.99 -4.78
N GLU A 34 6.55 -8.02 -5.42
CA GLU A 34 7.60 -8.98 -5.06
C GLU A 34 8.04 -8.83 -3.60
N ASP A 35 8.30 -7.60 -3.15
CA ASP A 35 8.69 -7.32 -1.77
C ASP A 35 7.63 -7.80 -0.76
N LEU A 36 6.35 -7.69 -1.09
CA LEU A 36 5.23 -8.15 -0.26
C LEU A 36 5.02 -9.66 -0.30
N HIS A 37 5.35 -10.34 -1.41
CA HIS A 37 5.35 -11.80 -1.46
C HIS A 37 6.46 -12.37 -0.56
N GLN A 38 7.64 -11.74 -0.56
CA GLN A 38 8.76 -12.14 0.30
C GLN A 38 8.54 -11.77 1.77
N ASN A 39 7.94 -10.61 2.03
CA ASN A 39 7.64 -10.13 3.37
C ASN A 39 6.23 -9.50 3.44
N PRO A 40 5.21 -10.29 3.81
CA PRO A 40 3.84 -9.79 3.97
C PRO A 40 3.68 -8.71 5.05
N PHE A 41 4.65 -8.62 5.97
CA PHE A 41 4.67 -7.66 7.09
C PHE A 41 5.52 -6.41 6.79
N LEU A 42 5.87 -6.17 5.52
CA LEU A 42 6.66 -5.03 5.10
C LEU A 42 6.04 -3.70 5.57
N GLY A 43 6.92 -2.75 5.93
CA GLY A 43 6.53 -1.40 6.35
C GLY A 43 6.40 -1.24 7.86
N THR A 44 5.93 -0.07 8.27
CA THR A 44 5.76 0.28 9.69
C THR A 44 4.32 0.02 10.12
N GLU A 45 4.12 -0.60 11.27
CA GLU A 45 2.78 -0.81 11.84
C GLU A 45 2.10 0.52 12.17
N LEU A 46 0.80 0.59 11.88
CA LEU A 46 -0.08 1.70 12.25
C LEU A 46 -1.14 1.29 13.28
N GLY A 47 -1.08 0.05 13.80
CA GLY A 47 -2.14 -0.56 14.60
C GLY A 47 -3.20 -1.25 13.74
N HIS A 48 -4.11 -2.01 14.38
CA HIS A 48 -5.23 -2.69 13.70
C HIS A 48 -4.86 -3.51 12.45
N ARG A 49 -3.70 -4.18 12.47
CA ARG A 49 -3.16 -4.97 11.34
C ARG A 49 -2.84 -4.13 10.08
N LEU A 50 -2.82 -2.81 10.22
CA LEU A 50 -2.47 -1.88 9.16
C LEU A 50 -0.97 -1.63 9.16
N ARG A 51 -0.40 -1.51 7.96
CA ARG A 51 1.01 -1.15 7.77
C ARG A 51 1.18 -0.10 6.70
N LYS A 52 2.17 0.78 6.90
CA LYS A 52 2.61 1.81 5.97
C LYS A 52 3.90 1.39 5.28
N VAL A 53 3.80 1.06 4.01
CA VAL A 53 4.96 0.76 3.15
C VAL A 53 5.43 2.03 2.44
N ARG A 54 6.75 2.27 2.45
CA ARG A 54 7.38 3.39 1.74
C ARG A 54 7.86 2.91 0.38
N LEU A 55 7.18 3.34 -0.68
CA LEU A 55 7.52 3.01 -2.06
C LEU A 55 8.33 4.15 -2.69
N ALA A 56 9.51 3.85 -3.23
CA ALA A 56 10.21 4.79 -4.09
C ALA A 56 9.46 4.90 -5.41
N ILE A 57 9.24 6.13 -5.90
CA ILE A 57 8.81 6.34 -7.29
C ILE A 57 10.08 6.66 -8.07
N THR A 58 10.64 5.67 -8.76
CA THR A 58 11.99 5.74 -9.33
C THR A 58 12.16 6.94 -10.27
N SER A 59 11.15 7.24 -11.09
CA SER A 59 11.19 8.37 -12.02
C SER A 59 11.26 9.74 -11.35
N LYS A 60 11.01 9.86 -10.04
CA LYS A 60 11.18 11.11 -9.29
C LYS A 60 12.63 11.37 -8.86
N GLY A 61 13.48 10.34 -8.77
CA GLY A 61 14.87 10.49 -8.32
C GLY A 61 15.04 10.99 -6.88
N LYS A 62 13.99 10.91 -6.04
CA LYS A 62 14.00 11.38 -4.63
C LYS A 62 14.07 10.25 -3.59
N GLY A 63 14.21 9.00 -4.04
CA GLY A 63 14.20 7.82 -3.16
C GLY A 63 12.87 7.63 -2.41
N LYS A 64 12.90 6.82 -1.34
CA LYS A 64 11.71 6.46 -0.53
C LYS A 64 11.15 7.63 0.30
N SER A 65 11.93 8.68 0.57
CA SER A 65 11.46 9.85 1.33
C SER A 65 10.49 10.69 0.50
N GLY A 66 10.78 10.90 -0.78
CA GLY A 66 9.94 11.66 -1.72
C GLY A 66 9.02 10.81 -2.60
N GLY A 67 8.92 9.50 -2.36
CA GLY A 67 8.05 8.59 -3.10
C GLY A 67 6.64 8.45 -2.52
N ALA A 68 5.96 7.35 -2.88
CA ALA A 68 4.61 7.05 -2.43
C ALA A 68 4.57 6.37 -1.04
N ARG A 69 3.43 6.47 -0.38
CA ARG A 69 3.05 5.64 0.75
C ARG A 69 1.93 4.71 0.32
N VAL A 70 2.07 3.44 0.68
CA VAL A 70 1.03 2.43 0.50
C VAL A 70 0.55 2.00 1.88
N ILE A 71 -0.77 2.02 2.07
CA ILE A 71 -1.40 1.47 3.26
C ILE A 71 -1.88 0.06 2.93
N THR A 72 -1.52 -0.90 3.78
CA THR A 72 -1.88 -2.31 3.63
C THR A 72 -2.61 -2.80 4.88
N TYR A 73 -3.46 -3.81 4.72
CA TYR A 73 -4.11 -4.54 5.81
C TYR A 73 -3.73 -6.02 5.68
N THR A 74 -3.14 -6.59 6.75
CA THR A 74 -2.63 -7.96 6.72
C THR A 74 -3.59 -8.91 7.43
N VAL A 75 -4.12 -9.89 6.70
CA VAL A 75 -4.91 -11.00 7.25
C VAL A 75 -4.04 -12.23 7.38
N ILE A 76 -3.94 -12.79 8.59
CA ILE A 76 -3.21 -14.02 8.88
C ILE A 76 -4.26 -15.13 9.02
N PHE A 77 -4.15 -16.17 8.21
CA PHE A 77 -4.96 -17.39 8.31
C PHE A 77 -4.18 -18.47 9.06
N ALA A 78 -4.85 -19.52 9.54
CA ALA A 78 -4.18 -20.68 10.13
C ALA A 78 -3.36 -21.42 9.04
N GLN A 79 -2.18 -21.95 9.40
CA GLN A 79 -1.28 -22.72 8.52
C GLN A 79 -0.49 -21.93 7.45
N ALA A 80 0.04 -20.75 7.81
CA ALA A 80 1.04 -19.99 7.01
C ALA A 80 0.54 -19.33 5.71
N ASP A 81 -0.78 -19.20 5.57
CA ASP A 81 -1.41 -18.38 4.53
C ASP A 81 -1.63 -16.96 5.05
N THR A 82 -1.15 -15.98 4.29
CA THR A 82 -1.31 -14.55 4.60
C THR A 82 -1.93 -13.84 3.41
N GLU A 83 -2.90 -12.98 3.66
CA GLU A 83 -3.41 -12.05 2.65
C GLU A 83 -2.97 -10.62 2.98
N VAL A 84 -2.34 -9.97 2.02
CA VAL A 84 -2.04 -8.53 2.09
C VAL A 84 -3.03 -7.81 1.19
N LYS A 85 -3.95 -7.05 1.80
CA LYS A 85 -4.88 -6.19 1.07
C LYS A 85 -4.32 -4.78 0.96
N LEU A 86 -4.08 -4.31 -0.26
CA LEU A 86 -3.63 -2.95 -0.54
C LEU A 86 -4.84 -1.99 -0.45
N ILE A 87 -4.81 -1.08 0.52
CA ILE A 87 -5.95 -0.24 0.91
C ILE A 87 -5.97 1.08 0.15
N THR A 88 -4.84 1.77 0.09
CA THR A 88 -4.69 3.01 -0.67
C THR A 88 -3.22 3.31 -0.92
N ILE A 89 -2.95 4.17 -1.89
CA ILE A 89 -1.63 4.66 -2.24
C ILE A 89 -1.69 6.16 -2.53
N TYR A 90 -0.70 6.91 -2.08
CA TYR A 90 -0.62 8.34 -2.34
C TYR A 90 0.83 8.80 -2.43
N ASP A 91 1.09 9.84 -3.22
CA ASP A 91 2.40 10.47 -3.28
C ASP A 91 2.58 11.42 -2.08
N LYS A 92 3.71 11.31 -1.37
CA LYS A 92 4.02 12.23 -0.26
C LYS A 92 4.00 13.69 -0.68
N SER A 93 4.49 14.00 -1.89
CA SER A 93 4.58 15.39 -2.32
C SER A 93 3.22 16.01 -2.63
N GLU A 94 2.19 15.18 -2.83
CA GLU A 94 0.81 15.65 -2.97
C GLU A 94 0.09 15.69 -1.62
N ARG A 95 0.47 14.79 -0.70
CA ARG A 95 -0.17 14.66 0.60
C ARG A 95 0.84 14.19 1.64
N ASP A 96 1.02 14.97 2.70
CA ASP A 96 2.06 14.69 3.69
C ASP A 96 1.70 13.49 4.59
N ASN A 97 0.48 13.49 5.15
CA ASN A 97 -0.04 12.41 5.99
C ASN A 97 -1.51 12.08 5.68
N ILE A 98 -1.85 10.79 5.86
CA ILE A 98 -3.23 10.33 6.07
C ILE A 98 -3.50 10.46 7.56
N SER A 99 -4.59 11.14 7.94
CA SER A 99 -5.05 11.17 9.33
C SER A 99 -5.72 9.84 9.70
N ASP A 100 -5.75 9.52 10.98
CA ASP A 100 -6.41 8.30 11.47
C ASP A 100 -7.91 8.29 11.12
N ALA A 101 -8.56 9.45 11.20
CA ALA A 101 -9.97 9.60 10.81
C ALA A 101 -10.21 9.24 9.33
N GLU A 102 -9.33 9.69 8.44
CA GLU A 102 -9.44 9.39 7.01
C GLU A 102 -9.08 7.94 6.72
N LEU A 103 -8.10 7.38 7.43
CA LEU A 103 -7.78 5.95 7.34
C LEU A 103 -8.99 5.09 7.72
N LEU A 104 -9.64 5.40 8.83
CA LEU A 104 -10.87 4.71 9.26
C LEU A 104 -11.99 4.83 8.22
N GLU A 105 -12.13 6.00 7.59
CA GLU A 105 -13.14 6.20 6.55
C GLU A 105 -12.85 5.34 5.31
N ILE A 106 -11.59 5.29 4.86
CA ILE A 106 -11.18 4.42 3.75
C ILE A 106 -11.45 2.96 4.08
N LEU A 107 -11.19 2.52 5.32
CA LEU A 107 -11.45 1.14 5.75
C LEU A 107 -12.94 0.81 5.74
N ARG A 108 -13.79 1.68 6.31
CA ARG A 108 -15.25 1.52 6.28
C ARG A 108 -15.80 1.42 4.86
N ARG A 109 -15.37 2.32 3.96
CA ARG A 109 -15.79 2.31 2.54
C ARG A 109 -15.38 1.04 1.81
N ASN A 110 -14.35 0.36 2.29
CA ASN A 110 -13.84 -0.89 1.74
C ASN A 110 -14.32 -2.14 2.50
N GLY A 111 -15.29 -1.99 3.41
CA GLY A 111 -15.88 -3.08 4.18
C GLY A 111 -14.90 -3.76 5.14
N ILE A 112 -13.90 -3.02 5.62
CA ILE A 112 -12.92 -3.50 6.59
C ILE A 112 -13.26 -2.89 7.93
N GLU A 113 -13.68 -3.73 8.87
CA GLU A 113 -13.90 -3.36 10.26
C GLU A 113 -12.58 -3.58 11.04
N VAL A 114 -12.15 -2.56 11.77
CA VAL A 114 -10.89 -2.50 12.54
C VAL A 114 -11.12 -2.09 13.98
#